data_AF-A0A959DZC5-F1
#
_entry.id   AF-A0A959DZC5-F1
#
_cell.length_a   1.000
_cell.length_b   1.000
_cell.length_c   1.000
_cell.angle_alpha   90.00
_cell.angle_beta   90.00
_cell.angle_gamma   90.00
#
_symmetry.space_group_name_H-M   'P 1'
#
loop_
_entity.id
_entity.type
_entity.pdbx_description
1 polymer ?
#
loop_
_entity_poly.entity_id
_entity_poly.type
_entity_poly.pdbx_seq_one_letter_code
_entity_poly.pdbx_strand_id
1 'polypeptide(L)'
;MSDSTDKGFIFESLFKQYYQRLCSYAFTFLNDIESSEDVVQELFIYIWENQKPFFETENIKFYLFTAVRNNCLKRIQKNSK
;
A
#
# COMPACT_ATOMS: atom_id res chain seq x y z
N MET A 1 9.24 1.99 -29.38
CA MET A 1 9.77 1.28 -28.19
C MET A 1 9.72 2.25 -27.03
N SER A 2 8.58 2.36 -26.36
CA SER A 2 8.32 3.42 -25.36
C SER A 2 7.36 3.02 -24.24
N ASP A 3 6.91 1.75 -24.13
CA ASP A 3 5.86 1.38 -23.17
C ASP A 3 6.37 0.80 -21.82
N SER A 4 7.66 0.49 -21.71
CA SER A 4 8.18 -0.27 -20.54
C SER A 4 8.72 0.60 -19.40
N THR A 5 9.05 1.87 -19.67
CA THR A 5 9.75 2.75 -18.72
C THR A 5 8.79 3.52 -17.80
N ASP A 6 7.53 3.72 -18.21
CA ASP A 6 6.59 4.60 -17.49
C ASP A 6 6.00 3.99 -16.22
N LYS A 7 5.72 2.68 -16.22
CA LYS A 7 5.09 2.00 -15.06
C LYS A 7 5.96 2.03 -13.81
N GLY A 8 7.27 1.86 -13.98
CA GLY A 8 8.25 1.89 -12.88
C GLY A 8 8.29 3.25 -12.21
N PHE A 9 8.37 4.32 -13.01
CA PHE A 9 8.39 5.69 -12.51
C PHE A 9 7.08 6.08 -11.80
N ILE A 10 5.93 5.69 -12.35
CA ILE A 10 4.63 5.99 -11.74
C ILE A 10 4.48 5.25 -10.41
N PHE A 11 4.88 3.98 -10.35
CA PHE A 11 4.89 3.23 -9.09
C PHE A 11 5.81 3.87 -8.04
N GLU A 12 7.04 4.23 -8.42
CA GLU A 12 8.00 4.87 -7.52
C GLU A 12 7.47 6.19 -6.96
N SER A 13 6.86 7.01 -7.83
CA SER A 13 6.21 8.26 -7.44
C SER A 13 5.07 8.02 -6.44
N LEU A 14 4.20 7.04 -6.72
CA LEU A 14 3.12 6.64 -5.82
C LEU A 14 3.65 6.16 -4.47
N PHE A 15 4.67 5.31 -4.48
CA PHE A 15 5.31 4.80 -3.27
C PHE A 15 5.86 5.96 -2.43
N LYS A 16 6.69 6.82 -3.02
CA LYS A 16 7.26 7.99 -2.33
C LYS A 16 6.19 8.93 -1.79
N GLN A 17 5.08 9.10 -2.51
CA GLN A 17 4.00 10.01 -2.11
C GLN A 17 3.16 9.46 -0.94
N TYR A 18 2.89 8.16 -0.92
CA TYR A 18 1.91 7.59 0.01
C TYR A 18 2.51 6.73 1.12
N TYR A 19 3.71 6.16 0.96
CA TYR A 19 4.28 5.21 1.92
C TYR A 19 4.23 5.72 3.36
N GLN A 20 4.84 6.89 3.63
CA GLN A 20 4.87 7.45 4.98
C GLN A 20 3.47 7.72 5.55
N ARG A 21 2.55 8.26 4.74
CA ARG A 21 1.17 8.54 5.16
C ARG A 21 0.39 7.28 5.48
N LEU A 22 0.60 6.23 4.69
CA LEU A 22 -0.03 4.92 4.89
C LEU A 22 0.55 4.22 6.12
N CYS A 23 1.87 4.31 6.38
CA CYS A 23 2.48 3.78 7.59
C CYS A 23 1.92 4.49 8.84
N SER A 24 1.83 5.83 8.83
CA SER A 24 1.20 6.58 9.92
C SER A 24 -0.27 6.19 10.12
N TYR A 25 -0.99 5.94 9.03
CA TYR A 25 -2.38 5.48 9.10
C TYR A 25 -2.49 4.05 9.67
N ALA A 26 -1.66 3.12 9.20
CA ALA A 26 -1.59 1.74 9.72
C ALA A 26 -1.25 1.71 11.22
N PHE A 27 -0.36 2.60 11.67
CA PHE A 27 0.03 2.73 13.06
C PHE A 27 -1.17 3.06 13.97
N THR A 28 -2.17 3.81 13.49
CA THR A 28 -3.38 4.09 14.29
C THR A 28 -4.21 2.85 14.60
N PHE A 29 -4.00 1.73 13.88
CA PHE A 29 -4.67 0.45 14.12
C PHE A 29 -3.77 -0.54 14.86
N LEU A 30 -2.49 -0.61 14.49
CA LEU A 30 -1.57 -1.65 14.95
C LEU A 30 -0.75 -1.24 16.18
N ASN A 31 -0.57 0.07 16.39
CA ASN A 31 0.26 0.65 17.44
C ASN A 31 1.69 0.05 17.50
N ASP A 32 2.19 -0.38 16.35
CA ASP A 32 3.48 -1.05 16.17
C ASP A 32 4.09 -0.60 14.84
N ILE A 33 5.29 -0.03 14.90
CA ILE A 33 5.94 0.59 13.73
C ILE A 33 6.30 -0.48 12.70
N GLU A 34 6.94 -1.57 13.14
CA GLU A 34 7.40 -2.65 12.26
C GLU A 34 6.22 -3.28 11.50
N SER A 35 5.14 -3.63 12.21
CA SER A 35 3.94 -4.18 11.60
C SER A 35 3.22 -3.20 10.69
N SER A 36 3.31 -1.89 10.96
CA SER A 36 2.73 -0.85 10.11
C SER A 36 3.49 -0.73 8.80
N GLU A 37 4.82 -0.72 8.85
CA GLU A 37 5.68 -0.72 7.66
C GLU A 37 5.48 -1.99 6.84
N ASP A 38 5.46 -3.16 7.49
CA ASP A 38 5.25 -4.46 6.85
C ASP A 38 3.92 -4.50 6.07
N VAL A 39 2.81 -4.09 6.69
CA VAL A 39 1.49 -4.05 6.02
C VAL A 39 1.50 -3.17 4.77
N VAL A 40 2.20 -2.04 4.82
CA VAL A 40 2.28 -1.12 3.68
C VAL A 40 3.21 -1.67 2.61
N GLN A 41 4.35 -2.25 2.99
CA GLN A 41 5.28 -2.90 2.06
C GLN A 41 4.60 -4.06 1.32
N GLU A 42 3.93 -4.97 2.02
CA GLU A 42 3.17 -6.07 1.43
C GLU A 42 2.14 -5.56 0.41
N LEU A 43 1.43 -4.46 0.72
CA LEU A 43 0.48 -3.87 -0.20
C LEU A 43 1.15 -3.37 -1.49
N PHE A 44 2.27 -2.67 -1.37
CA PHE A 44 2.99 -2.15 -2.55
C PHE A 44 3.62 -3.27 -3.39
N ILE A 45 4.18 -4.30 -2.75
CA ILE A 45 4.67 -5.51 -3.44
C ILE A 45 3.53 -6.17 -4.20
N TYR A 46 2.37 -6.36 -3.55
CA TYR A 46 1.19 -6.92 -4.20
C TYR A 46 0.74 -6.09 -5.41
N ILE A 47 0.74 -4.76 -5.31
CA ILE A 47 0.37 -3.87 -6.42
C ILE A 47 1.36 -4.02 -7.58
N TRP A 48 2.66 -4.08 -7.28
CA TRP A 48 3.73 -4.25 -8.27
C TRP A 48 3.62 -5.59 -9.01
N GLU A 49 3.49 -6.68 -8.27
CA GLU A 49 3.42 -8.05 -8.83
C GLU A 49 2.19 -8.27 -9.68
N ASN A 50 1.04 -7.75 -9.25
CA ASN A 50 -0.22 -7.93 -9.97
C ASN A 50 -0.39 -6.94 -11.13
N GLN A 51 0.61 -6.10 -11.40
CA GLN A 51 0.63 -5.06 -12.44
C GLN A 51 -0.71 -4.33 -12.56
N LYS A 52 -1.33 -4.05 -11.42
CA LYS A 52 -2.70 -3.57 -11.37
C LYS A 52 -2.74 -2.23 -12.13
N PRO A 53 -3.62 -2.05 -13.14
CA PRO A 53 -3.71 -0.82 -13.96
C PRO A 53 -4.31 0.37 -13.19
N PHE A 54 -4.07 0.43 -11.88
CA PHE A 54 -4.69 1.37 -10.95
C PHE A 54 -4.10 2.79 -11.05
N PHE A 55 -2.99 2.97 -11.75
CA PHE A 55 -2.20 4.19 -11.70
C PHE A 55 -2.78 5.39 -12.45
N GLU A 56 -3.86 5.23 -13.22
CA GLU A 56 -4.47 6.33 -14.00
C GLU A 56 -5.75 6.90 -13.38
N THR A 57 -6.18 6.45 -12.19
CA THR A 57 -7.48 6.85 -11.64
C THR A 57 -7.38 7.61 -10.32
N GLU A 58 -8.22 8.65 -10.16
CA GLU A 58 -8.42 9.42 -8.92
C GLU A 58 -8.75 8.53 -7.70
N ASN A 59 -9.16 7.28 -7.94
CA ASN A 59 -9.52 6.30 -6.92
C ASN A 59 -8.32 5.59 -6.25
N ILE A 60 -7.08 5.77 -6.72
CA ILE A 60 -5.94 5.04 -6.15
C ILE A 60 -5.70 5.39 -4.69
N LYS A 61 -5.88 6.67 -4.31
CA LYS A 61 -5.79 7.10 -2.91
C LYS A 61 -6.80 6.34 -2.06
N PHE A 62 -8.07 6.32 -2.46
CA PHE A 62 -9.12 5.63 -1.71
C PHE A 62 -8.85 4.12 -1.58
N TYR A 63 -8.37 3.50 -2.66
CA TYR A 63 -7.97 2.09 -2.67
C TYR A 63 -6.83 1.83 -1.67
N LEU A 64 -5.76 2.62 -1.70
CA LEU A 64 -4.59 2.43 -0.82
C LEU A 64 -4.99 2.49 0.67
N PHE A 65 -5.74 3.51 1.07
CA PHE A 65 -6.18 3.64 2.46
C PHE A 65 -7.14 2.51 2.87
N THR A 66 -8.05 2.11 1.98
CA THR A 66 -8.97 0.99 2.24
C THR A 66 -8.22 -0.33 2.39
N ALA A 67 -7.25 -0.60 1.51
CA ALA A 67 -6.45 -1.81 1.52
C ALA A 67 -5.59 -1.90 2.80
N VAL A 68 -4.92 -0.81 3.18
CA VAL A 68 -4.16 -0.73 4.45
C VAL A 68 -5.06 -1.02 5.65
N ARG A 69 -6.21 -0.36 5.74
CA ARG A 69 -7.17 -0.61 6.82
C ARG A 69 -7.56 -2.10 6.90
N ASN A 70 -7.92 -2.70 5.77
CA ASN A 70 -8.33 -4.10 5.72
C ASN A 70 -7.18 -5.05 6.14
N ASN A 71 -5.96 -4.78 5.70
CA ASN A 71 -4.78 -5.56 6.08
C ASN A 71 -4.47 -5.43 7.58
N CYS A 72 -4.55 -4.22 8.15
CA CYS A 72 -4.41 -4.01 9.59
C CYS A 72 -5.46 -4.81 10.38
N LEU A 73 -6.74 -4.72 10.01
CA LEU A 73 -7.81 -5.45 10.68
C LEU A 73 -7.63 -6.97 10.59
N LYS A 74 -7.16 -7.47 9.43
CA LYS A 74 -6.85 -8.89 9.24
C LYS A 74 -5.70 -9.35 10.15
N ARG A 75 -4.65 -8.53 10.30
CA ARG A 75 -3.52 -8.79 11.20
C ARG A 75 -3.98 -8.88 12.66
N ILE A 76 -4.81 -7.93 13.10
CA ILE A 76 -5.40 -7.91 14.46
C ILE A 76 -6.24 -9.16 14.71
N GLN A 77 -7.08 -9.54 13.75
CA GLN A 77 -7.92 -10.74 13.87
C GLN A 77 -7.08 -12.02 13.95
N LYS A 78 -5.97 -12.11 13.18
CA LYS A 78 -5.06 -13.27 13.21
C LYS A 78 -4.35 -13.42 14.55
N ASN A 79 -4.02 -12.31 15.22
CA ASN A 79 -3.38 -12.32 16.54
C ASN A 79 -4.35 -12.63 17.70
N SER A 80 -5.65 -12.71 17.44
CA SER A 80 -6.68 -12.98 18.46
C SER A 80 -7.08 -14.47 18.55
N LYS A 81 -6.29 -15.37 17.96
CA LYS A 81 -6.44 -16.83 18.01
C LYS A 81 -5.17 -17.46 18.56
#